data_AF-A0A949DWW1-F1
#
_entry.id   AF-A0A949DWW1-F1
#
_cell.length_a   1.000
_cell.length_b   1.000
_cell.length_c   1.000
_cell.angle_alpha   90.00
_cell.angle_beta   90.00
_cell.angle_gamma   90.00
#
_symmetry.space_group_name_H-M   'P 1'
#
loop_
_entity.id
_entity.type
_entity.pdbx_description
1 polymer ?
#
loop_
_entity_poly.entity_id
_entity_poly.type
_entity_poly.pdbx_seq_one_letter_code
_entity_poly.pdbx_strand_id
1 'polypeptide(L)'
;MLSKKILKQVKDIIFPLVDNQTKVFIFGSRANNKARKFSDIDIGLEADNQINFETIGQIKQAFEESDLPYNVDIVEFSKLPKKFKKVAQKNIIYLN
;
A
#
# COMPACT_ATOMS: atom_id res chain seq x y z
N MET A 1 -8.49 11.35 6.90
CA MET A 1 -8.45 10.82 5.52
C MET A 1 -7.28 11.47 4.77
N LEU A 2 -6.59 10.74 3.87
CA LEU A 2 -5.49 11.29 3.09
C LEU A 2 -6.00 12.29 2.04
N SER A 3 -5.21 13.32 1.73
CA SER A 3 -5.58 14.29 0.69
C SER A 3 -5.46 13.67 -0.71
N LYS A 4 -6.21 14.22 -1.68
CA LYS A 4 -6.12 13.78 -3.09
C LYS A 4 -4.70 13.91 -3.64
N LYS A 5 -3.94 14.93 -3.22
CA LYS A 5 -2.54 15.13 -3.63
C LYS A 5 -1.66 13.97 -3.17
N ILE A 6 -1.77 13.57 -1.90
CA ILE A 6 -1.01 12.46 -1.34
C ILE A 6 -1.39 11.15 -2.02
N LEU A 7 -2.68 10.89 -2.21
CA LEU A 7 -3.13 9.70 -2.93
C LEU A 7 -2.57 9.66 -4.36
N LYS A 8 -2.54 10.79 -5.06
CA LYS A 8 -1.93 10.88 -6.39
C LYS A 8 -0.44 10.51 -6.35
N GLN A 9 0.33 11.08 -5.41
CA GLN A 9 1.76 10.75 -5.28
C GLN A 9 1.99 9.27 -4.99
N VAL A 10 1.21 8.68 -4.09
CA VAL A 10 1.28 7.23 -3.81
C VAL A 10 1.04 6.41 -5.07
N LYS A 11 0.01 6.78 -5.86
CA LYS A 11 -0.29 6.11 -7.13
C LYS A 11 0.82 6.27 -8.17
N ASP A 12 1.35 7.48 -8.32
CA ASP A 12 2.42 7.81 -9.26
C ASP A 12 3.72 7.04 -8.95
N ILE A 13 3.98 6.74 -7.66
CA ILE A 13 5.14 5.95 -7.23
C ILE A 13 4.93 4.46 -7.49
N ILE A 14 3.76 3.92 -7.12
CA ILE A 14 3.57 2.46 -7.06
C ILE A 14 3.17 1.82 -8.40
N PHE A 15 2.30 2.47 -9.17
CA PHE A 15 1.75 1.86 -10.39
C PHE A 15 2.75 1.65 -11.53
N PRO A 16 3.81 2.45 -11.69
CA PRO A 16 4.87 2.13 -12.66
C PRO A 16 5.67 0.88 -12.32
N LEU A 17 5.65 0.43 -11.05
CA LEU A 17 6.49 -0.66 -10.54
C LEU A 17 5.74 -1.99 -10.42
N VAL A 18 4.41 -1.99 -10.45
CA VAL A 18 3.60 -3.19 -10.28
C VAL A 18 2.87 -3.57 -11.57
N ASP A 19 2.62 -4.86 -11.75
CA ASP A 19 1.79 -5.34 -12.86
C ASP A 19 0.37 -4.80 -12.76
N ASN A 20 -0.27 -4.52 -13.91
CA ASN A 20 -1.64 -4.00 -13.99
C ASN A 20 -2.69 -4.88 -13.30
N GLN A 21 -2.41 -6.17 -13.11
CA GLN A 21 -3.30 -7.12 -12.43
C GLN A 21 -3.13 -7.12 -10.90
N THR A 22 -2.11 -6.44 -10.38
CA THR A 22 -1.85 -6.33 -8.94
C THR A 22 -2.89 -5.42 -8.31
N LYS A 23 -3.67 -5.95 -7.36
CA LYS A 23 -4.56 -5.13 -6.53
C LYS A 23 -3.73 -4.33 -5.55
N VAL A 24 -3.95 -3.02 -5.55
CA VAL A 24 -3.25 -2.09 -4.67
C VAL A 24 -4.28 -1.36 -3.83
N PHE A 25 -4.12 -1.41 -2.50
CA PHE A 25 -5.08 -0.79 -1.60
C PHE A 25 -4.43 -0.29 -0.33
N ILE A 26 -5.02 0.74 0.27
CA ILE A 26 -4.65 1.21 1.60
C ILE A 26 -5.46 0.42 2.63
N PHE A 27 -4.82 -0.05 3.68
CA PHE A 27 -5.46 -0.72 4.80
C PHE A 27 -5.08 -0.07 6.13
N GLY A 28 -5.31 -0.76 7.24
CA GLY A 28 -4.82 -0.34 8.55
C GLY A 28 -5.45 0.95 9.07
N SER A 29 -4.68 1.78 9.76
CA SER A 29 -5.22 2.89 10.54
C SER A 29 -5.91 3.95 9.68
N ARG A 30 -5.38 4.20 8.48
CA ARG A 30 -5.87 5.19 7.51
C ARG A 30 -7.19 4.75 6.87
N ALA A 31 -7.37 3.46 6.60
CA ALA A 31 -8.62 2.91 6.08
C ALA A 31 -9.70 2.79 7.17
N ASN A 32 -9.31 2.58 8.43
CA ASN A 32 -10.23 2.40 9.56
C ASN A 32 -10.63 3.70 10.29
N ASN A 33 -10.30 4.88 9.74
CA ASN A 33 -10.50 6.19 10.41
C ASN A 33 -9.86 6.31 11.82
N LYS A 34 -8.85 5.49 12.12
CA LYS A 34 -8.11 5.49 13.40
C LYS A 34 -6.73 6.15 13.31
N ALA A 35 -6.35 6.61 12.12
CA ALA A 35 -5.07 7.26 11.88
C ALA A 35 -4.96 8.60 12.60
N ARG A 36 -3.78 8.84 13.21
CA ARG A 36 -3.36 10.15 13.70
C ARG A 36 -2.73 10.96 12.55
N LYS A 37 -2.42 12.23 12.82
CA LYS A 37 -1.87 13.16 11.81
C LYS A 37 -0.69 12.57 11.04
N PHE A 38 0.26 11.95 11.74
CA PHE A 38 1.50 11.38 11.20
C PHE A 38 1.52 9.85 11.21
N SER A 39 0.34 9.18 11.27
CA SER A 39 0.31 7.73 11.12
C SER A 39 0.79 7.32 9.73
N ASP A 40 1.48 6.20 9.66
CA ASP A 40 1.99 5.63 8.42
C ASP A 40 0.85 5.29 7.44
N ILE A 41 1.22 5.07 6.17
CA ILE A 41 0.32 4.59 5.12
C ILE A 41 0.62 3.11 4.90
N ASP A 42 -0.29 2.25 5.36
CA ASP A 42 -0.21 0.81 5.13
C ASP A 42 -0.75 0.48 3.73
N ILE A 43 0.11 0.02 2.82
CA ILE A 43 -0.26 -0.37 1.45
C ILE A 43 -0.19 -1.89 1.30
N GLY A 44 -1.30 -2.47 0.90
CA GLY A 44 -1.42 -3.89 0.56
C GLY A 44 -1.27 -4.11 -0.93
N LEU A 45 -0.46 -5.11 -1.29
CA LEU A 45 -0.32 -5.63 -2.64
C LEU A 45 -0.84 -7.06 -2.71
N GLU A 46 -1.80 -7.31 -3.60
CA GLU A 46 -2.33 -8.66 -3.84
C GLU A 46 -2.32 -8.95 -5.34
N ALA A 47 -1.45 -9.88 -5.76
CA ALA A 47 -1.38 -10.40 -7.12
C ALA A 47 -1.62 -11.92 -7.11
N ASP A 48 -2.16 -12.43 -8.21
CA ASP A 48 -2.36 -13.88 -8.41
C ASP A 48 -1.01 -14.62 -8.51
N ASN A 49 -0.03 -13.96 -9.13
CA ASN A 49 1.36 -14.41 -9.18
C ASN A 49 2.18 -13.80 -8.03
N GLN A 50 3.32 -14.41 -7.74
CA GLN A 50 4.27 -13.87 -6.77
C GLN A 50 4.87 -12.55 -7.29
N ILE A 51 4.84 -11.52 -6.45
CA ILE A 51 5.53 -10.25 -6.74
C ILE A 51 7.04 -10.49 -6.54
N ASN A 52 7.84 -10.08 -7.52
CA ASN A 52 9.30 -10.22 -7.45
C ASN A 52 9.85 -9.42 -6.26
N PHE A 53 10.82 -9.99 -5.54
CA PHE A 53 11.50 -9.33 -4.43
C PHE A 53 12.15 -8.01 -4.86
N GLU A 54 12.70 -7.96 -6.08
CA GLU A 54 13.29 -6.74 -6.64
C GLU A 54 12.24 -5.63 -6.77
N THR A 55 11.05 -5.94 -7.28
CA THR A 55 9.92 -4.99 -7.35
C THR A 55 9.54 -4.45 -5.99
N ILE A 56 9.46 -5.31 -4.96
CA ILE A 56 9.17 -4.87 -3.59
C ILE A 56 10.28 -3.94 -3.06
N GLY A 57 11.54 -4.26 -3.34
CA GLY A 57 12.69 -3.42 -2.98
C GLY A 57 12.61 -2.04 -3.64
N GLN A 58 12.35 -2.00 -4.95
CA GLN A 58 12.19 -0.75 -5.71
C GLN A 58 11.03 0.10 -5.19
N ILE A 59 9.88 -0.50 -4.86
CA ILE A 59 8.75 0.23 -4.29
C ILE A 59 9.12 0.86 -2.95
N LYS A 60 9.78 0.10 -2.06
CA LYS A 60 10.21 0.62 -0.75
C LYS A 60 11.19 1.77 -0.91
N GLN A 61 12.20 1.60 -1.75
CA GLN A 61 13.19 2.64 -2.05
C GLN A 61 12.52 3.89 -2.63
N ALA A 62 11.61 3.74 -3.60
CA ALA A 62 10.92 4.87 -4.21
C ALA A 62 10.05 5.65 -3.22
N PHE A 63 9.48 4.99 -2.21
CA PHE A 63 8.78 5.67 -1.11
C PHE A 63 9.74 6.37 -0.15
N GLU A 64 10.85 5.72 0.22
CA GLU A 64 11.89 6.33 1.08
C GLU A 64 12.52 7.57 0.46
N GLU A 65 12.71 7.58 -0.87
CA GLU A 65 13.26 8.70 -1.63
C GLU A 65 12.21 9.78 -1.98
N SER A 66 10.94 9.56 -1.65
CA SER A 66 9.85 10.49 -2.00
C SER A 66 9.69 11.63 -1.00
N ASP A 67 9.13 12.75 -1.47
CA ASP A 67 8.73 13.88 -0.63
C ASP A 67 7.42 13.64 0.16
N LEU A 68 6.98 12.39 0.32
CA LEU A 68 5.78 12.09 1.09
C LEU A 68 6.04 12.36 2.58
N PRO A 69 5.16 13.12 3.26
CA PRO A 69 5.34 13.46 4.67
C PRO A 69 4.92 12.31 5.62
N TYR A 70 4.90 11.07 5.14
CA TYR A 70 4.45 9.88 5.85
C TYR A 70 5.35 8.71 5.50
N ASN A 71 5.66 7.85 6.47
CA ASN A 71 6.22 6.55 6.14
C ASN A 71 5.17 5.70 5.43
N VAL A 72 5.64 4.79 4.58
CA VAL A 72 4.81 3.86 3.84
C VAL A 72 5.26 2.44 4.16
N ASP A 73 4.35 1.61 4.64
CA ASP A 73 4.61 0.18 4.85
C ASP A 73 4.01 -0.63 3.70
N ILE A 74 4.82 -1.49 3.09
CA ILE A 74 4.43 -2.32 1.94
C ILE A 74 4.26 -3.76 2.42
N VAL A 75 3.04 -4.26 2.27
CA VAL A 75 2.68 -5.61 2.71
C VAL A 75 2.18 -6.44 1.53
N GLU A 76 2.87 -7.54 1.25
CA GLU A 76 2.43 -8.53 0.26
C GLU A 76 1.32 -9.42 0.84
N PHE A 77 0.07 -9.10 0.50
CA PHE A 77 -1.08 -9.86 0.97
C PHE A 77 -1.09 -11.27 0.42
N SER A 78 -0.59 -11.52 -0.79
CA SER A 78 -0.51 -12.87 -1.37
C SER A 78 0.21 -13.88 -0.45
N LYS A 79 1.15 -13.43 0.39
CA LYS A 79 1.91 -14.27 1.34
C LYS A 79 1.28 -14.36 2.74
N LEU A 80 0.26 -13.56 3.04
CA LEU A 80 -0.33 -13.52 4.37
C LEU A 80 -1.30 -14.69 4.63
N PRO A 81 -1.27 -15.28 5.85
CA PRO A 81 -2.29 -16.23 6.25
C PRO A 81 -3.70 -15.64 6.17
N LYS A 82 -4.70 -16.45 5.77
CA LYS A 82 -6.10 -16.03 5.60
C LYS A 82 -6.68 -15.26 6.80
N LYS A 83 -6.25 -15.58 8.03
CA LYS A 83 -6.66 -14.87 9.25
C LYS A 83 -6.25 -13.38 9.24
N PHE A 84 -5.06 -13.06 8.75
CA PHE A 84 -4.56 -11.68 8.67
C PHE A 84 -5.29 -10.91 7.56
N LYS A 85 -5.51 -11.56 6.41
CA LYS A 85 -6.32 -10.99 5.32
C LYS A 85 -7.70 -10.56 5.83
N LYS A 86 -8.40 -11.42 6.57
CA LYS A 86 -9.73 -11.11 7.13
C LYS A 86 -9.74 -9.90 8.07
N VAL A 87 -8.68 -9.69 8.85
CA VAL A 87 -8.59 -8.56 9.78
C VAL A 87 -8.30 -7.27 9.01
N ALA A 88 -7.35 -7.30 8.08
CA ALA A 88 -6.97 -6.14 7.29
C ALA A 88 -8.03 -5.74 6.25
N GLN A 89 -8.73 -6.72 5.67
CA GLN A 89 -9.80 -6.50 4.68
C GLN A 89 -11.10 -5.95 5.28
N LYS A 90 -11.21 -5.79 6.61
CA LYS A 90 -12.41 -5.19 7.22
C LYS A 90 -12.72 -3.81 6.64
N ASN A 91 -11.68 -3.02 6.38
CA ASN A 91 -11.79 -1.75 5.67
C ASN A 91 -10.53 -1.57 4.80
N ILE A 92 -10.74 -1.45 3.50
CA ILE A 92 -9.69 -1.19 2.51
C ILE A 92 -10.15 -0.10 1.56
N ILE A 93 -9.18 0.68 1.07
CA ILE A 93 -9.42 1.72 0.06
C ILE A 93 -8.59 1.33 -1.17
N TYR A 94 -9.26 0.82 -2.20
CA TYR A 94 -8.60 0.47 -3.46
C TYR A 94 -8.04 1.70 -4.16
N LEU A 95 -6.85 1.54 -4.74
CA LEU A 95 -6.15 2.57 -5.50
C LEU A 95 -6.28 2.37 -7.02
N ASN A 96 -6.58 1.15 -7.47
CA ASN A 96 -6.97 0.80 -8.84
C ASN A 96 -8.44 0.40 -8.94
#